data_AF-A0A533V8Z2-F1
#
_entry.id   AF-A0A533V8Z2-F1
#
_cell.length_a   1.000
_cell.length_b   1.000
_cell.length_c   1.000
_cell.angle_alpha   90.00
_cell.angle_beta   90.00
_cell.angle_gamma   90.00
#
_symmetry.space_group_name_H-M   'P 1'
#
loop_
_entity.id
_entity.type
_entity.pdbx_description
1 polymer ?
#
loop_
_entity_poly.entity_id
_entity_poly.type
_entity_poly.pdbx_seq_one_letter_code
_entity_poly.pdbx_strand_id
1 'polypeptide(L)'
;MNEIEFPLNEAVRGKNIQKIVYFPDLKKVLIWHDNKPIEVDVDLKSMSKTGENYYLVMNDAVDSKTTMENVLLILSDGLAPYMYEFAKNGNDYGYGDGDGEDRITAAIRTTTTMEEALPTSKKVGSVPGPFIDKEPLNEIPDKDYAEFVINMARRTIKQENSLVRQIFYTAMSKDTAEPLNLGIHAPTSEGKTWPVIKTLEFFPAEDIQYIGKMSTMTLVRQRGILVDSNNQRVSDKLRQLRKEIRKLKNKGKGKGKTNEVEADEQKLAQLEDELDALLEDVRTVINLKGKVIVFLEPPKPELWDLLKPFLSHDKEEIEYPFVETNPIEGIVTKKVVVRGWPACIFCSAKDESNWPTWPEIVSRFLITSPNMIQKKYEESNSLTAQTKSLPSFIKQHVIISDSEIELAKKCVRHLIRQLQTNNHELWIPYGEYLGEALKAEKGTDSRAAKRIFSFLNVIPLVKADLRPKLTITKNHITMTVATLEDLNEALSITQNYAGIPTNKMDFFKYDLYRLYKTEKLNEDGLTTKEMSEAHKLRTGRSMNSDAIRKSLLYELMNNGYVEEEDSAIDKRRKIYRPLLEPELDPEKNKEIAGINQSPQFITTFSNNTT
;
A
#
# COMPACT_ATOMS: atom_id res chain seq x y z
N MET A 1 11.01 30.13 39.98
CA MET A 1 11.33 28.71 40.18
C MET A 1 10.54 27.96 39.14
N ASN A 2 11.22 27.20 38.29
CA ASN A 2 10.51 26.34 37.36
C ASN A 2 9.87 25.21 38.17
N GLU A 3 8.56 25.03 38.06
CA GLU A 3 7.84 23.91 38.66
C GLU A 3 7.24 23.07 37.55
N ILE A 4 7.39 21.75 37.66
CA ILE A 4 6.86 20.79 36.70
C ILE A 4 5.88 19.89 37.45
N GLU A 5 4.59 20.08 37.17
CA GLU A 5 3.53 19.23 37.70
C GLU A 5 3.30 18.05 36.75
N PHE A 6 3.35 16.82 37.29
CA PHE A 6 3.21 15.62 36.47
C PHE A 6 1.76 15.12 36.39
N PRO A 7 1.29 14.68 35.21
CA PRO A 7 -0.01 14.06 35.07
C PRO A 7 -0.04 12.68 35.75
N LEU A 8 -1.07 12.44 36.58
CA LEU A 8 -1.28 11.16 37.27
C LEU A 8 -2.24 10.26 36.49
N ASN A 9 -1.87 8.99 36.29
CA ASN A 9 -2.78 7.97 35.75
C ASN A 9 -3.80 7.50 36.83
N GLU A 10 -4.88 6.83 36.40
CA GLU A 10 -5.95 6.36 37.30
C GLU A 10 -5.51 5.31 38.35
N ALA A 11 -4.56 4.44 38.02
CA ALA A 11 -3.99 3.47 38.96
C ALA A 11 -3.18 4.14 40.08
N VAL A 12 -2.59 5.31 39.83
CA VAL A 12 -1.86 6.12 40.84
C VAL A 12 -2.83 6.90 41.73
N ARG A 13 -3.94 7.43 41.15
CA ARG A 13 -5.00 8.10 41.93
C ARG A 13 -5.66 7.18 42.95
N GLY A 14 -5.71 5.87 42.67
CA GLY A 14 -6.24 4.84 43.57
C GLY A 14 -5.44 4.63 44.86
N LYS A 15 -4.23 5.21 44.99
CA LYS A 15 -3.35 5.08 46.17
C LYS A 15 -3.17 6.40 46.93
N ASN A 16 -4.22 7.24 47.01
CA ASN A 16 -4.27 8.49 47.79
C ASN A 16 -3.21 9.56 47.45
N ILE A 17 -2.55 9.47 46.30
CA ILE A 17 -1.64 10.51 45.79
C ILE A 17 -2.44 11.47 44.90
N GLN A 18 -2.51 12.73 45.32
CA GLN A 18 -3.28 13.76 44.61
C GLN A 18 -2.44 14.53 43.59
N LYS A 19 -1.15 14.73 43.88
CA LYS A 19 -0.28 15.62 43.11
C LYS A 19 1.19 15.27 43.27
N ILE A 20 1.98 15.37 42.20
CA ILE A 20 3.45 15.28 42.25
C ILE A 20 4.03 16.48 41.50
N VAL A 21 4.91 17.24 42.15
CA VAL A 21 5.55 18.43 41.58
C VAL A 21 7.07 18.35 41.76
N TYR A 22 7.82 18.55 40.68
CA TYR A 22 9.28 18.63 40.72
C TYR A 22 9.76 20.07 40.61
N PHE A 23 10.75 20.40 41.44
CA PHE A 23 11.44 21.68 41.46
C PHE A 23 12.91 21.45 41.05
N PRO A 24 13.24 21.60 39.75
CA PRO A 24 14.57 21.31 39.22
C PRO A 24 15.66 22.16 39.87
N ASP A 25 15.35 23.44 40.11
CA ASP A 25 16.27 24.42 40.69
C ASP A 25 16.67 24.07 42.13
N LEU A 26 15.79 23.33 42.83
CA LEU A 26 15.96 22.93 44.23
C LEU A 26 16.36 21.46 44.38
N LYS A 27 16.38 20.68 43.28
CA LYS A 27 16.54 19.21 43.28
C LYS A 27 15.60 18.53 44.27
N LYS A 28 14.32 18.90 44.26
CA LYS A 28 13.32 18.41 45.20
C LYS A 28 12.04 18.00 44.49
N VAL A 29 11.44 16.90 44.95
CA VAL A 29 10.10 16.47 44.55
C VAL A 29 9.17 16.60 45.75
N LEU A 30 8.00 17.19 45.51
CA LEU A 30 6.90 17.26 46.47
C LEU A 30 5.78 16.33 46.02
N ILE A 31 5.44 15.37 46.88
CA ILE A 31 4.34 14.41 46.66
C ILE A 31 3.23 14.74 47.65
N TRP A 32 2.04 15.08 47.16
CA TRP A 32 0.85 15.21 48.01
C TRP A 32 0.21 13.84 48.16
N HIS A 33 0.29 13.31 49.38
CA HIS A 33 -0.37 12.08 49.82
C HIS A 33 -1.32 12.43 50.97
N ASP A 34 -2.59 12.03 50.89
CA ASP A 34 -3.63 12.42 51.86
C ASP A 34 -3.67 13.93 52.16
N ASN A 35 -3.53 14.77 51.12
CA ASN A 35 -3.46 16.24 51.22
C ASN A 35 -2.33 16.79 52.09
N LYS A 36 -1.33 15.98 52.43
CA LYS A 36 -0.10 16.42 53.10
C LYS A 36 1.08 16.35 52.14
N PRO A 37 1.88 17.42 52.03
CA PRO A 37 3.09 17.38 51.21
C PRO A 37 4.17 16.55 51.91
N ILE A 38 4.72 15.59 51.18
CA ILE A 38 5.94 14.87 51.52
C ILE A 38 7.03 15.41 50.62
N GLU A 39 8.04 16.03 51.22
CA GLU A 39 9.20 16.58 50.53
C GLU A 39 10.29 15.53 50.45
N VAL A 40 10.87 15.36 49.26
CA VAL A 40 11.95 14.41 49.06
C VAL A 40 13.09 15.02 48.28
N ASP A 41 14.29 14.91 48.85
CA ASP A 41 15.53 15.37 48.25
C ASP A 41 15.98 14.44 47.12
N VAL A 42 16.38 15.02 45.99
CA VAL A 42 16.87 14.30 44.81
C VAL A 42 18.39 14.37 44.78
N ASP A 43 19.07 13.35 45.31
CA ASP A 43 20.52 13.20 45.13
C ASP A 43 20.80 12.48 43.79
N LEU A 44 21.45 13.17 42.86
CA LEU A 44 21.80 12.65 41.53
C LEU A 44 22.72 11.41 41.60
N LYS A 45 23.37 11.13 42.74
CA LYS A 45 24.20 9.93 42.94
C LYS A 45 23.41 8.63 43.04
N SER A 46 22.13 8.67 43.41
CA SER A 46 21.29 7.45 43.47
C SER A 46 20.70 7.05 42.12
N MET A 47 21.00 7.80 41.04
CA MET A 47 20.51 7.48 39.70
C MET A 47 21.39 6.43 39.02
N SER A 48 20.81 5.27 38.69
CA SER A 48 21.50 4.27 37.87
C SER A 48 21.38 4.60 36.38
N LYS A 49 22.49 4.43 35.64
CA LYS A 49 22.58 4.73 34.21
C LYS A 49 22.49 3.44 33.39
N THR A 50 21.51 3.34 32.51
CA THR A 50 21.51 2.35 31.42
C THR A 50 21.06 3.00 30.12
N GLY A 51 21.81 2.75 29.05
CA GLY A 51 21.48 3.15 27.68
C GLY A 51 21.70 4.64 27.40
N GLU A 52 20.89 5.52 27.98
CA GLU A 52 20.93 6.97 27.71
C GLU A 52 20.06 7.81 28.69
N ASN A 53 19.37 7.19 29.66
CA ASN A 53 18.47 7.86 30.60
C ASN A 53 18.92 7.70 32.06
N TYR A 54 18.57 8.68 32.90
CA TYR A 54 18.76 8.65 34.35
C TYR A 54 17.42 8.33 35.04
N TYR A 55 17.41 7.45 36.05
CA TYR A 55 16.22 7.11 36.86
C TYR A 55 16.42 7.53 38.32
N LEU A 56 15.40 8.06 39.00
CA LEU A 56 15.40 8.22 40.46
C LEU A 56 14.72 7.01 41.11
N VAL A 57 15.29 6.46 42.19
CA VAL A 57 14.71 5.36 42.99
C VAL A 57 14.50 5.88 44.41
N MET A 58 13.25 5.97 44.87
CA MET A 58 12.93 6.23 46.27
C MET A 58 12.88 4.91 47.02
N ASN A 59 13.55 4.82 48.16
CA ASN A 59 13.41 3.68 49.08
C ASN A 59 13.15 4.25 50.48
N ASP A 60 11.95 4.00 51.03
CA ASP A 60 11.72 3.79 52.47
C ASP A 60 10.22 3.76 52.82
N ALA A 61 9.71 2.55 53.12
CA ALA A 61 8.69 2.28 54.13
C ALA A 61 8.59 0.75 54.30
N VAL A 62 9.37 0.20 55.24
CA VAL A 62 9.38 -1.24 55.52
C VAL A 62 8.20 -1.59 56.43
N ASP A 63 7.22 -2.36 55.95
CA ASP A 63 6.33 -3.14 56.82
C ASP A 63 6.81 -4.61 56.89
N SER A 64 6.79 -5.15 58.10
CA SER A 64 7.69 -6.20 58.59
C SER A 64 7.35 -7.64 58.18
N LYS A 65 6.49 -7.88 57.17
CA LYS A 65 6.14 -9.26 56.75
C LYS A 65 6.07 -9.55 55.25
N THR A 66 6.31 -8.59 54.37
CA THR A 66 6.67 -8.82 52.96
C THR A 66 7.30 -7.52 52.47
N THR A 67 8.58 -7.49 52.14
CA THR A 67 9.24 -6.27 51.65
C THR A 67 8.85 -6.04 50.19
N MET A 68 7.69 -5.43 49.97
CA MET A 68 7.38 -4.73 48.72
C MET A 68 7.99 -3.33 48.83
N GLU A 69 8.92 -3.02 47.92
CA GLU A 69 9.49 -1.67 47.80
C GLU A 69 8.78 -0.98 46.63
N ASN A 70 8.13 0.15 46.89
CA ASN A 70 7.46 0.96 45.87
C ASN A 70 8.49 1.88 45.22
N VAL A 71 8.74 1.71 43.92
CA VAL A 71 9.70 2.54 43.18
C VAL A 71 8.97 3.44 42.19
N LEU A 72 9.13 4.75 42.37
CA LEU A 72 8.66 5.77 41.44
C LEU A 72 9.78 6.12 40.44
N LEU A 73 9.61 5.76 39.17
CA LEU A 73 10.57 6.05 38.12
C LEU A 73 10.18 7.34 37.38
N ILE A 74 11.11 8.30 37.33
CA ILE A 74 10.99 9.54 36.55
C ILE A 74 12.09 9.51 35.48
N LEU A 75 11.70 9.60 34.20
CA LEU A 75 12.61 9.63 33.05
C LEU A 75 13.19 11.04 32.84
N SER A 76 14.44 11.10 32.36
CA SER A 76 15.20 12.35 32.17
C SER A 76 14.65 13.31 31.13
N ASP A 77 13.70 12.88 30.29
CA ASP A 77 13.02 13.71 29.28
C ASP A 77 11.65 14.25 29.75
N GLY A 78 11.26 13.98 30.99
CA GLY A 78 10.02 14.50 31.58
C GLY A 78 8.74 13.84 31.05
N LEU A 79 8.84 12.76 30.27
CA LEU A 79 7.68 12.03 29.75
C LEU A 79 7.15 11.05 30.80
N ALA A 80 6.34 11.58 31.72
CA ALA A 80 5.48 10.92 32.71
C ALA A 80 6.16 10.01 33.77
N PRO A 81 5.86 10.20 35.08
CA PRO A 81 6.32 9.28 36.11
C PRO A 81 5.48 8.00 36.12
N TYR A 82 6.13 6.84 36.24
CA TYR A 82 5.48 5.54 36.43
C TYR A 82 5.82 4.99 37.82
N MET A 83 4.81 4.53 38.55
CA MET A 83 5.00 3.88 39.86
C MET A 83 4.89 2.37 39.67
N TYR A 84 5.95 1.64 40.04
CA TYR A 84 6.02 0.18 39.95
C TYR A 84 6.17 -0.42 41.35
N GLU A 85 5.51 -1.56 41.57
CA GLU A 85 5.70 -2.42 42.75
C GLU A 85 6.72 -3.50 42.44
N PHE A 86 7.79 -3.59 43.23
CA PHE A 86 8.77 -4.66 43.12
C PHE A 86 8.76 -5.52 44.38
N ALA A 87 8.69 -6.83 44.20
CA ALA A 87 8.85 -7.79 45.29
C ALA A 87 10.34 -8.16 45.40
N LYS A 88 10.93 -7.94 46.57
CA LYS A 88 12.32 -8.31 46.85
C LYS A 88 12.43 -9.78 47.19
N ASN A 89 13.22 -10.54 46.43
CA ASN A 89 13.54 -11.93 46.75
C ASN A 89 15.07 -12.13 46.69
N GLY A 90 15.77 -11.82 47.80
CA GLY A 90 17.23 -11.76 47.82
C GLY A 90 17.79 -10.47 47.21
N ASN A 91 18.82 -10.58 46.37
CA ASN A 91 19.49 -9.43 45.71
C ASN A 91 18.93 -9.08 44.33
N ASP A 92 17.95 -9.82 43.82
CA ASP A 92 17.35 -9.59 42.51
C ASP A 92 15.95 -8.98 42.62
N TYR A 93 15.65 -8.02 41.74
CA TYR A 93 14.34 -7.38 41.61
C TYR A 93 13.53 -8.06 40.49
N GLY A 94 12.31 -8.50 40.80
CA GLY A 94 11.38 -9.11 39.83
C GLY A 94 10.06 -8.36 39.75
N TYR A 95 9.51 -8.24 38.54
CA TYR A 95 8.15 -7.74 38.28
C TYR A 95 7.15 -8.81 38.69
N GLY A 96 6.25 -8.49 39.63
CA GLY A 96 5.23 -9.41 40.10
C GLY A 96 3.87 -8.75 40.07
N ASP A 97 3.06 -9.09 39.05
CA ASP A 97 1.62 -9.14 39.25
C ASP A 97 1.35 -10.32 40.19
N GLY A 98 0.72 -10.04 41.32
CA GLY A 98 0.28 -11.07 42.24
C GLY A 98 -0.80 -11.92 41.60
N ASP A 99 -0.40 -12.99 40.92
CA ASP A 99 -0.99 -14.32 41.00
C ASP A 99 -0.07 -15.30 40.27
N GLY A 100 0.11 -16.48 40.87
CA GLY A 100 1.18 -17.42 40.56
C GLY A 100 1.11 -18.08 39.19
N GLU A 101 2.25 -18.69 38.85
CA GLU A 101 2.55 -19.52 37.67
C GLU A 101 2.84 -18.77 36.37
N ASP A 102 4.11 -18.41 36.16
CA ASP A 102 4.91 -18.99 35.07
C ASP A 102 6.36 -18.51 35.09
N ARG A 103 7.27 -19.38 35.54
CA ARG A 103 8.72 -19.18 35.43
C ARG A 103 9.18 -19.52 34.01
N ILE A 104 9.54 -18.48 33.26
CA ILE A 104 10.33 -18.59 32.02
C ILE A 104 11.62 -19.34 32.33
N THR A 105 11.69 -20.60 31.92
CA THR A 105 12.96 -21.36 31.81
C THR A 105 13.16 -21.69 30.34
N ALA A 106 13.60 -20.72 29.54
CA ALA A 106 14.05 -20.96 28.18
C ALA A 106 15.58 -20.88 28.13
N ALA A 107 16.21 -21.97 28.58
CA ALA A 107 17.61 -22.25 28.25
C ALA A 107 17.68 -22.71 26.79
N ILE A 108 18.56 -22.06 26.04
CA ILE A 108 19.02 -22.40 24.69
C ILE A 108 19.37 -23.90 24.62
N ARG A 109 18.79 -24.64 23.66
CA ARG A 109 19.43 -25.80 23.02
C ARG A 109 18.79 -26.15 21.66
N THR A 110 19.68 -26.59 20.79
CA THR A 110 19.62 -26.76 19.34
C THR A 110 18.95 -28.05 18.85
N THR A 111 18.62 -28.04 17.53
CA THR A 111 18.65 -29.15 16.54
C THR A 111 17.54 -30.23 16.50
N THR A 112 16.88 -30.30 15.31
CA THR A 112 16.35 -31.47 14.55
C THR A 112 15.19 -32.25 15.23
N THR A 113 14.09 -32.69 14.59
CA THR A 113 13.80 -33.42 13.34
C THR A 113 12.30 -33.34 13.00
N MET A 114 11.94 -33.53 11.72
CA MET A 114 10.58 -33.82 11.22
C MET A 114 10.04 -35.14 11.79
N GLU A 115 8.74 -35.21 12.15
CA GLU A 115 7.72 -36.17 11.64
C GLU A 115 6.43 -36.21 12.51
N GLU A 116 5.31 -36.35 11.80
CA GLU A 116 4.02 -36.98 12.18
C GLU A 116 3.15 -36.43 13.34
N ALA A 117 1.98 -35.87 12.96
CA ALA A 117 0.67 -36.44 13.30
C ALA A 117 -0.49 -35.68 12.62
N LEU A 118 -1.23 -36.37 11.74
CA LEU A 118 -2.61 -36.01 11.37
C LEU A 118 -3.53 -36.14 12.59
N PRO A 119 -4.69 -35.44 12.59
CA PRO A 119 -5.93 -36.20 12.71
C PRO A 119 -6.93 -35.93 11.59
N THR A 120 -7.64 -37.00 11.27
CA THR A 120 -8.64 -37.23 10.25
C THR A 120 -10.02 -36.63 10.53
N SER A 121 -10.70 -36.27 9.43
CA SER A 121 -12.15 -36.15 9.13
C SER A 121 -13.17 -36.73 10.15
N LYS A 122 -14.43 -36.30 10.31
CA LYS A 122 -15.38 -35.47 9.56
C LYS A 122 -16.66 -35.41 10.42
N LYS A 123 -17.41 -34.29 10.41
CA LYS A 123 -18.88 -34.30 10.22
C LYS A 123 -19.34 -32.93 9.71
N VAL A 124 -20.18 -32.98 8.69
CA VAL A 124 -20.76 -31.86 7.94
C VAL A 124 -22.03 -31.39 8.66
N GLY A 125 -22.23 -30.08 8.79
CA GLY A 125 -23.50 -29.51 9.21
C GLY A 125 -23.46 -28.00 9.44
N SER A 126 -24.22 -27.25 8.64
CA SER A 126 -24.48 -25.80 8.67
C SER A 126 -23.37 -24.88 8.16
N VAL A 127 -23.71 -24.17 7.07
CA VAL A 127 -23.08 -22.90 6.67
C VAL A 127 -23.23 -21.95 7.87
N PRO A 128 -22.15 -21.31 8.38
CA PRO A 128 -22.33 -20.25 9.36
C PRO A 128 -23.16 -19.15 8.67
N GLY A 129 -24.37 -18.92 9.15
CA GLY A 129 -25.08 -17.67 8.87
C GLY A 129 -24.18 -16.48 9.22
N PRO A 130 -24.44 -15.29 8.68
CA PRO A 130 -23.59 -14.14 8.92
C PRO A 130 -23.45 -13.96 10.42
N PHE A 131 -22.24 -14.12 10.93
CA PHE A 131 -21.90 -13.66 12.27
C PHE A 131 -22.19 -12.16 12.22
N ILE A 132 -23.28 -11.74 12.85
CA ILE A 132 -23.52 -10.33 13.10
C ILE A 132 -22.54 -9.99 14.21
N ASP A 133 -21.31 -9.68 13.81
CA ASP A 133 -20.42 -8.91 14.67
C ASP A 133 -21.21 -7.66 15.05
N LYS A 134 -21.47 -7.47 16.34
CA LYS A 134 -21.84 -6.15 16.84
C LYS A 134 -20.67 -5.25 16.47
N GLU A 135 -20.84 -4.42 15.45
CA GLU A 135 -19.73 -3.75 14.78
C GLU A 135 -18.96 -2.81 15.73
N PRO A 136 -17.64 -3.00 15.91
CA PRO A 136 -16.77 -2.03 16.57
C PRO A 136 -16.53 -0.76 15.71
N LEU A 137 -17.21 -0.60 14.57
CA LEU A 137 -17.13 0.59 13.72
C LEU A 137 -17.65 1.85 14.42
N ASN A 138 -18.45 1.71 15.49
CA ASN A 138 -18.87 2.82 16.35
C ASN A 138 -17.71 3.53 17.06
N GLU A 139 -16.51 2.93 17.09
CA GLU A 139 -15.30 3.53 17.63
C GLU A 139 -14.76 4.68 16.75
N ILE A 140 -15.26 4.82 15.51
CA ILE A 140 -14.88 5.88 14.56
C ILE A 140 -15.98 6.96 14.58
N PRO A 141 -15.77 8.11 15.27
CA PRO A 141 -16.85 9.03 15.60
C PRO A 141 -17.49 9.72 14.39
N ASP A 142 -16.69 10.02 13.36
CA ASP A 142 -17.13 10.67 12.12
C ASP A 142 -17.61 9.69 11.06
N LYS A 143 -17.44 8.38 11.31
CA LYS A 143 -17.71 7.28 10.37
C LYS A 143 -16.95 7.40 9.05
N ASP A 144 -15.87 8.20 8.98
CA ASP A 144 -15.02 8.26 7.79
C ASP A 144 -14.01 7.10 7.80
N TYR A 145 -14.56 5.92 7.49
CA TYR A 145 -13.80 4.67 7.45
C TYR A 145 -12.67 4.72 6.41
N ALA A 146 -12.85 5.45 5.32
CA ALA A 146 -11.83 5.61 4.29
C ALA A 146 -10.66 6.43 4.82
N GLU A 147 -10.95 7.60 5.40
CA GLU A 147 -9.94 8.49 5.97
C GLU A 147 -9.23 7.83 7.16
N PHE A 148 -9.94 7.07 7.99
CA PHE A 148 -9.35 6.29 9.07
C PHE A 148 -8.28 5.33 8.54
N VAL A 149 -8.60 4.51 7.52
CA VAL A 149 -7.64 3.56 6.92
C VAL A 149 -6.45 4.28 6.28
N ILE A 150 -6.70 5.37 5.55
CA ILE A 150 -5.65 6.20 4.94
C ILE A 150 -4.71 6.74 6.03
N ASN A 151 -5.24 7.22 7.16
CA ASN A 151 -4.43 7.74 8.26
C ASN A 151 -3.63 6.63 8.96
N MET A 152 -4.19 5.43 9.11
CA MET A 152 -3.45 4.28 9.63
C MET A 152 -2.27 3.90 8.72
N ALA A 153 -2.48 3.86 7.40
CA ALA A 153 -1.40 3.64 6.44
C ALA A 153 -0.29 4.71 6.58
N ARG A 154 -0.67 5.98 6.72
CA ARG A 154 0.25 7.11 6.88
C ARG A 154 1.07 7.08 8.19
N ARG A 155 0.66 6.32 9.21
CA ARG A 155 1.51 6.10 10.40
C ARG A 155 2.79 5.34 10.05
N THR A 156 2.75 4.51 9.00
CA THR A 156 3.89 3.70 8.52
C THR A 156 4.45 4.16 7.17
N ILE A 157 3.79 5.11 6.50
CA ILE A 157 4.20 5.69 5.22
C ILE A 157 4.32 7.21 5.38
N LYS A 158 5.56 7.70 5.52
CA LYS A 158 5.84 9.10 5.85
C LYS A 158 5.85 9.99 4.62
N GLN A 159 5.26 11.19 4.75
CA GLN A 159 5.24 12.23 3.72
C GLN A 159 4.61 11.80 2.37
N GLU A 160 3.65 10.88 2.35
CA GLU A 160 3.04 10.34 1.10
C GLU A 160 1.51 10.39 1.10
N ASN A 161 0.88 11.52 1.44
CA ASN A 161 -0.59 11.60 1.51
C ASN A 161 -1.28 11.26 0.17
N SER A 162 -0.90 11.94 -0.92
CA SER A 162 -1.52 11.73 -2.23
C SER A 162 -1.27 10.33 -2.77
N LEU A 163 -0.06 9.80 -2.61
CA LEU A 163 0.27 8.45 -3.08
C LEU A 163 -0.52 7.36 -2.33
N VAL A 164 -0.64 7.47 -1.00
CA VAL A 164 -1.46 6.53 -0.21
C VAL A 164 -2.92 6.56 -0.65
N ARG A 165 -3.49 7.74 -0.88
CA ARG A 165 -4.87 7.88 -1.39
C ARG A 165 -5.03 7.26 -2.77
N GLN A 166 -4.10 7.54 -3.70
CA GLN A 166 -4.10 6.94 -5.04
C GLN A 166 -4.09 5.41 -4.97
N ILE A 167 -3.23 4.82 -4.13
CA ILE A 167 -3.15 3.36 -3.94
C ILE A 167 -4.45 2.82 -3.33
N PHE A 168 -4.95 3.46 -2.27
CA PHE A 168 -6.15 3.04 -1.56
C PHE A 168 -7.39 3.06 -2.48
N TYR A 169 -7.63 4.17 -3.18
CA TYR A 169 -8.77 4.27 -4.10
C TYR A 169 -8.61 3.37 -5.33
N THR A 170 -7.38 3.16 -5.80
CA THR A 170 -7.12 2.16 -6.85
C THR A 170 -7.52 0.78 -6.37
N ALA A 171 -7.13 0.37 -5.16
CA ALA A 171 -7.52 -0.93 -4.62
C ALA A 171 -9.03 -1.05 -4.39
N MET A 172 -9.70 -0.01 -3.86
CA MET A 172 -11.15 -0.01 -3.66
C MET A 172 -11.94 -0.09 -4.98
N SER A 173 -11.42 0.51 -6.05
CA SER A 173 -12.09 0.50 -7.35
C SER A 173 -12.27 -0.89 -7.96
N LYS A 174 -11.57 -1.92 -7.45
CA LYS A 174 -11.67 -3.32 -7.93
C LYS A 174 -13.10 -3.87 -7.90
N ASP A 175 -13.93 -3.36 -7.00
CA ASP A 175 -15.32 -3.76 -6.83
C ASP A 175 -16.30 -2.83 -7.56
N THR A 176 -15.83 -1.75 -8.17
CA THR A 176 -16.66 -0.80 -8.94
C THR A 176 -16.86 -1.25 -10.40
N ALA A 177 -17.68 -0.52 -11.15
CA ALA A 177 -17.85 -0.76 -12.59
C ALA A 177 -16.61 -0.36 -13.42
N GLU A 178 -15.78 0.56 -12.92
CA GLU A 178 -14.59 1.07 -13.61
C GLU A 178 -13.34 0.97 -12.69
N PRO A 179 -12.73 -0.21 -12.57
CA PRO A 179 -11.47 -0.37 -11.83
C PRO A 179 -10.35 0.55 -12.35
N LEU A 180 -9.52 1.03 -11.43
CA LEU A 180 -8.43 1.96 -11.73
C LEU A 180 -7.12 1.22 -11.95
N ASN A 181 -6.23 1.91 -12.67
CA ASN A 181 -4.89 1.47 -12.99
C ASN A 181 -3.88 2.54 -12.55
N LEU A 182 -2.93 2.17 -11.69
CA LEU A 182 -1.91 3.05 -11.12
C LEU A 182 -0.49 2.57 -11.45
N GLY A 183 0.32 3.44 -12.04
CA GLY A 183 1.75 3.21 -12.27
C GLY A 183 2.59 4.10 -11.37
N ILE A 184 3.48 3.52 -10.58
CA ILE A 184 4.37 4.25 -9.67
C ILE A 184 5.78 4.23 -10.24
N HIS A 185 6.24 5.38 -10.72
CA HIS A 185 7.52 5.56 -11.40
C HIS A 185 8.45 6.43 -10.56
N ALA A 186 9.63 5.89 -10.24
CA ALA A 186 10.66 6.64 -9.52
C ALA A 186 12.02 5.92 -9.62
N PRO A 187 13.15 6.63 -9.46
CA PRO A 187 14.47 5.99 -9.32
C PRO A 187 14.51 4.89 -8.25
N THR A 188 15.52 4.02 -8.31
CA THR A 188 15.75 3.00 -7.28
C THR A 188 15.88 3.63 -5.89
N SER A 189 15.43 2.91 -4.86
CA SER A 189 15.51 3.33 -3.45
C SER A 189 14.66 4.55 -3.04
N GLU A 190 13.75 5.04 -3.88
CA GLU A 190 12.86 6.17 -3.55
C GLU A 190 11.56 5.78 -2.81
N GLY A 191 11.44 4.53 -2.39
CA GLY A 191 10.28 4.04 -1.63
C GLY A 191 9.01 3.87 -2.48
N LYS A 192 9.09 3.11 -3.58
CA LYS A 192 7.94 2.82 -4.47
C LYS A 192 7.05 1.68 -3.94
N THR A 193 7.69 0.55 -3.67
CA THR A 193 7.01 -0.69 -3.30
C THR A 193 6.46 -0.65 -1.87
N TRP A 194 7.14 0.09 -0.98
CA TRP A 194 6.76 0.18 0.43
C TRP A 194 5.35 0.77 0.64
N PRO A 195 5.01 1.95 0.06
CA PRO A 195 3.65 2.49 0.13
C PRO A 195 2.58 1.51 -0.39
N VAL A 196 2.87 0.80 -1.47
CA VAL A 196 1.94 -0.18 -2.06
C VAL A 196 1.67 -1.31 -1.08
N ILE A 197 2.72 -1.98 -0.59
CA ILE A 197 2.58 -3.09 0.34
C ILE A 197 1.86 -2.64 1.61
N LYS A 198 2.29 -1.53 2.22
CA LYS A 198 1.74 -1.03 3.48
C LYS A 198 0.29 -0.56 3.39
N THR A 199 -0.12 0.01 2.27
CA THR A 199 -1.54 0.37 2.07
C THR A 199 -2.39 -0.87 1.83
N LEU A 200 -1.89 -1.86 1.10
CA LEU A 200 -2.61 -3.08 0.78
C LEU A 200 -2.66 -4.10 1.92
N GLU A 201 -1.84 -3.94 2.97
CA GLU A 201 -1.88 -4.78 4.19
C GLU A 201 -3.25 -4.74 4.91
N PHE A 202 -4.06 -3.70 4.69
CA PHE A 202 -5.40 -3.58 5.25
C PHE A 202 -6.48 -4.30 4.42
N PHE A 203 -6.17 -4.68 3.18
CA PHE A 203 -7.10 -5.35 2.27
C PHE A 203 -7.13 -6.88 2.50
N PRO A 204 -8.25 -7.55 2.17
CA PRO A 204 -8.31 -9.01 2.21
C PRO A 204 -7.23 -9.63 1.31
N ALA A 205 -6.42 -10.54 1.86
CA ALA A 205 -5.28 -11.11 1.14
C ALA A 205 -5.71 -11.89 -0.11
N GLU A 206 -6.92 -12.47 -0.09
CA GLU A 206 -7.54 -13.16 -1.21
C GLU A 206 -7.81 -12.25 -2.42
N ASP A 207 -7.88 -10.94 -2.22
CA ASP A 207 -8.15 -9.95 -3.28
C ASP A 207 -6.87 -9.40 -3.90
N ILE A 208 -5.72 -9.57 -3.26
CA ILE A 208 -4.45 -9.00 -3.69
C ILE A 208 -3.56 -10.08 -4.32
N GLN A 209 -3.11 -9.83 -5.55
CA GLN A 209 -2.17 -10.70 -6.26
C GLN A 209 -0.85 -9.99 -6.51
N TYR A 210 0.16 -10.30 -5.69
CA TYR A 210 1.52 -9.82 -5.89
C TYR A 210 2.24 -10.65 -6.96
N ILE A 211 2.74 -9.98 -7.99
CA ILE A 211 3.45 -10.57 -9.10
C ILE A 211 4.85 -9.96 -9.17
N GLY A 212 5.87 -10.78 -8.89
CA GLY A 212 7.28 -10.36 -9.05
C GLY A 212 7.76 -10.49 -10.50
N LYS A 213 7.57 -11.66 -11.10
CA LYS A 213 7.84 -11.92 -12.52
C LYS A 213 6.90 -13.00 -13.01
N MET A 214 6.23 -12.75 -14.12
CA MET A 214 5.29 -13.70 -14.71
C MET A 214 5.61 -13.90 -16.18
N SER A 215 5.51 -15.14 -16.66
CA SER A 215 5.54 -15.39 -18.10
C SER A 215 4.20 -15.01 -18.72
N THR A 216 4.18 -14.56 -19.97
CA THR A 216 2.95 -14.18 -20.68
C THR A 216 1.86 -15.25 -20.58
N MET A 217 2.26 -16.52 -20.65
CA MET A 217 1.33 -17.64 -20.61
C MET A 217 0.83 -18.01 -19.21
N THR A 218 1.47 -17.52 -18.14
CA THR A 218 1.08 -17.90 -16.78
C THR A 218 -0.31 -17.37 -16.43
N LEU A 219 -0.68 -16.17 -16.87
CA LEU A 219 -2.01 -15.60 -16.60
C LEU A 219 -3.12 -16.49 -17.17
N VAL A 220 -3.00 -16.86 -18.45
CA VAL A 220 -3.99 -17.71 -19.14
C VAL A 220 -3.90 -19.19 -18.74
N ARG A 221 -2.80 -19.62 -18.12
CA ARG A 221 -2.62 -20.99 -17.60
C ARG A 221 -2.93 -21.12 -16.11
N GLN A 222 -3.36 -20.04 -15.43
CA GLN A 222 -3.83 -20.14 -14.05
C GLN A 222 -5.02 -21.09 -13.96
N ARG A 223 -5.19 -21.71 -12.79
CA ARG A 223 -6.35 -22.56 -12.52
C ARG A 223 -7.61 -21.70 -12.48
N GLY A 224 -8.36 -21.70 -13.58
CA GLY A 224 -9.70 -21.12 -13.63
C GLY A 224 -10.77 -22.12 -13.19
N ILE A 225 -12.02 -21.65 -13.24
CA ILE A 225 -13.21 -22.43 -12.97
C ILE A 225 -13.66 -23.05 -14.30
N LEU A 226 -13.79 -24.38 -14.34
CA LEU A 226 -14.38 -25.06 -15.50
C LEU A 226 -15.89 -24.83 -15.51
N VAL A 227 -16.39 -24.21 -16.58
CA VAL A 227 -17.81 -23.95 -16.79
C VAL A 227 -18.27 -24.41 -18.16
N ASP A 228 -19.56 -24.69 -18.30
CA ASP A 228 -20.22 -24.95 -19.59
C ASP A 228 -20.63 -23.63 -20.30
N SER A 229 -21.34 -23.79 -21.42
CA SER A 229 -21.93 -22.69 -22.20
C SER A 229 -22.94 -21.85 -21.39
N ASN A 230 -23.55 -22.40 -20.35
CA ASN A 230 -24.48 -21.72 -19.44
C ASN A 230 -23.79 -21.11 -18.21
N ASN A 231 -22.45 -21.06 -18.16
CA ASN A 231 -21.65 -20.60 -17.01
C ASN A 231 -21.83 -21.43 -15.73
N GLN A 232 -22.35 -22.66 -15.82
CA GLN A 232 -22.47 -23.55 -14.67
C GLN A 232 -21.16 -24.29 -14.43
N ARG A 233 -20.79 -24.45 -13.16
CA ARG A 233 -19.56 -25.17 -12.79
C ARG A 233 -19.71 -26.66 -13.11
N VAL A 234 -18.81 -27.17 -13.93
CA VAL A 234 -18.84 -28.57 -14.38
C VAL A 234 -17.73 -29.44 -13.77
N SER A 235 -16.90 -28.89 -12.89
CA SER A 235 -15.76 -29.58 -12.28
C SER A 235 -16.15 -30.88 -11.55
N ASP A 236 -17.26 -30.87 -10.81
CA ASP A 236 -17.71 -32.05 -10.08
C ASP A 236 -18.30 -33.11 -11.01
N LYS A 237 -19.07 -32.70 -12.02
CA LYS A 237 -19.63 -33.58 -13.06
C LYS A 237 -18.51 -34.25 -13.85
N LEU A 238 -17.52 -33.49 -14.32
CA LEU A 238 -16.33 -34.01 -15.00
C LEU A 238 -15.55 -35.01 -14.14
N ARG A 239 -15.37 -34.71 -12.85
CA ARG A 239 -14.66 -35.62 -11.93
C ARG A 239 -15.43 -36.93 -11.73
N GLN A 240 -16.76 -36.87 -11.64
CA GLN A 240 -17.61 -38.05 -11.51
C GLN A 240 -17.55 -38.91 -12.78
N LEU A 241 -17.79 -38.33 -13.96
CA LEU A 241 -17.71 -39.02 -15.25
C LEU A 241 -16.35 -39.71 -15.44
N ARG A 242 -15.25 -38.98 -15.25
CA ARG A 242 -13.88 -39.56 -15.35
C ARG A 242 -13.64 -40.70 -14.37
N LYS A 243 -14.21 -40.63 -13.16
CA LYS A 243 -14.09 -41.69 -12.15
C LYS A 243 -14.88 -42.94 -12.54
N GLU A 244 -16.06 -42.79 -13.13
CA GLU A 244 -16.88 -43.90 -13.59
C GLU A 244 -16.27 -44.60 -14.81
N ILE A 245 -15.82 -43.83 -15.81
CA ILE A 245 -15.07 -44.34 -16.97
C ILE A 245 -13.86 -45.14 -16.51
N ARG A 246 -13.05 -44.60 -15.58
CA ARG A 246 -11.87 -45.29 -15.05
C ARG A 246 -12.22 -46.59 -14.32
N LYS A 247 -13.34 -46.63 -13.59
CA LYS A 247 -13.81 -47.86 -12.93
C LYS A 247 -14.20 -48.93 -13.94
N LEU A 248 -14.94 -48.57 -14.99
CA LEU A 248 -15.34 -49.51 -16.04
C LEU A 248 -14.14 -50.03 -16.84
N LYS A 249 -13.22 -49.15 -17.24
CA LYS A 249 -11.96 -49.56 -17.91
C LYS A 249 -11.09 -50.51 -17.07
N ASN A 250 -11.12 -50.37 -15.74
CA ASN A 250 -10.40 -51.26 -14.83
C ASN A 250 -11.14 -52.60 -14.60
N LYS A 251 -12.47 -52.62 -14.64
CA LYS A 251 -13.29 -53.85 -14.53
C LYS A 251 -13.09 -54.78 -15.71
N GLY A 252 -13.00 -54.24 -16.93
CA GLY A 252 -12.83 -55.00 -18.18
C GLY A 252 -11.51 -55.78 -18.31
N LYS A 253 -10.59 -55.69 -17.34
CA LYS A 253 -9.35 -56.50 -17.27
C LYS A 253 -9.53 -57.85 -16.57
N GLY A 254 -10.74 -58.18 -16.08
CA GLY A 254 -11.08 -59.48 -15.48
C GLY A 254 -12.01 -60.31 -16.37
N LYS A 255 -11.75 -61.63 -16.47
CA LYS A 255 -12.58 -62.60 -17.23
C LYS A 255 -14.01 -62.71 -16.63
N GLY A 256 -14.95 -61.93 -17.15
CA GLY A 256 -16.40 -61.98 -16.80
C GLY A 256 -17.25 -62.75 -17.82
N LYS A 257 -18.54 -62.96 -17.52
CA LYS A 257 -19.53 -63.58 -18.42
C LYS A 257 -19.89 -62.63 -19.58
N THR A 258 -20.08 -63.17 -20.79
CA THR A 258 -20.27 -62.42 -22.05
C THR A 258 -21.30 -61.27 -21.99
N ASN A 259 -22.46 -61.48 -21.37
CA ASN A 259 -23.52 -60.47 -21.29
C ASN A 259 -23.21 -59.29 -20.35
N GLU A 260 -22.40 -59.48 -19.32
CA GLU A 260 -21.99 -58.39 -18.42
C GLU A 260 -20.92 -57.51 -19.08
N VAL A 261 -20.08 -58.11 -19.93
CA VAL A 261 -19.04 -57.40 -20.69
C VAL A 261 -19.67 -56.47 -21.72
N GLU A 262 -20.66 -56.94 -22.50
CA GLU A 262 -21.39 -56.11 -23.47
C GLU A 262 -22.11 -54.92 -22.80
N ALA A 263 -22.73 -55.13 -21.64
CA ALA A 263 -23.41 -54.07 -20.89
C ALA A 263 -22.44 -53.02 -20.33
N ASP A 264 -21.29 -53.46 -19.81
CA ASP A 264 -20.24 -52.55 -19.33
C ASP A 264 -19.58 -51.77 -20.49
N GLU A 265 -19.43 -52.38 -21.68
CA GLU A 265 -18.93 -51.72 -22.90
C GLU A 265 -19.90 -50.67 -23.45
N GLN A 266 -21.20 -50.98 -23.52
CA GLN A 266 -22.23 -50.00 -23.92
C GLN A 266 -22.27 -48.81 -22.97
N LYS A 267 -22.20 -49.07 -21.66
CA LYS A 267 -22.18 -48.02 -20.64
C LYS A 267 -20.90 -47.19 -20.71
N LEU A 268 -19.77 -47.81 -21.03
CA LEU A 268 -18.51 -47.09 -21.24
C LEU A 268 -18.61 -46.13 -22.42
N ALA A 269 -19.11 -46.60 -23.58
CA ALA A 269 -19.32 -45.76 -24.76
C ALA A 269 -20.25 -44.57 -24.44
N GLN A 270 -21.37 -44.82 -23.75
CA GLN A 270 -22.31 -43.75 -23.37
C GLN A 270 -21.67 -42.69 -22.45
N LEU A 271 -20.83 -43.10 -21.50
CA LEU A 271 -20.13 -42.17 -20.61
C LEU A 271 -19.01 -41.40 -21.34
N GLU A 272 -18.37 -42.03 -22.34
CA GLU A 272 -17.38 -41.37 -23.20
C GLU A 272 -18.05 -40.33 -24.10
N ASP A 273 -19.19 -40.64 -24.73
CA ASP A 273 -19.98 -39.69 -25.52
C ASP A 273 -20.48 -38.51 -24.65
N GLU A 274 -20.97 -38.77 -23.43
CA GLU A 274 -21.38 -37.70 -22.51
C GLU A 274 -20.19 -36.82 -22.09
N LEU A 275 -19.00 -37.42 -21.91
CA LEU A 275 -17.79 -36.68 -21.59
C LEU A 275 -17.36 -35.79 -22.76
N ASP A 276 -17.38 -36.30 -23.99
CA ASP A 276 -16.99 -35.57 -25.20
C ASP A 276 -17.94 -34.40 -25.47
N ALA A 277 -19.26 -34.63 -25.39
CA ALA A 277 -20.26 -33.57 -25.52
C ALA A 277 -20.10 -32.48 -24.45
N LEU A 278 -19.75 -32.87 -23.22
CA LEU A 278 -19.47 -31.90 -22.16
C LEU A 278 -18.19 -31.11 -22.45
N LEU A 279 -17.12 -31.75 -22.93
CA LEU A 279 -15.83 -31.13 -23.19
C LEU A 279 -15.83 -30.15 -24.37
N GLU A 280 -16.72 -30.32 -25.35
CA GLU A 280 -16.86 -29.42 -26.50
C GLU A 280 -17.20 -27.97 -26.07
N ASP A 281 -18.07 -27.86 -25.07
CA ASP A 281 -18.59 -26.60 -24.51
C ASP A 281 -17.86 -26.13 -23.26
N VAL A 282 -17.00 -26.96 -22.67
CA VAL A 282 -16.25 -26.59 -21.46
C VAL A 282 -15.22 -25.50 -21.78
N ARG A 283 -15.28 -24.43 -20.99
CA ARG A 283 -14.26 -23.37 -20.96
C ARG A 283 -13.73 -23.18 -19.56
N THR A 284 -12.46 -22.81 -19.47
CA THR A 284 -11.83 -22.42 -18.21
C THR A 284 -11.99 -20.91 -18.04
N VAL A 285 -12.76 -20.47 -17.05
CA VAL A 285 -12.97 -19.05 -16.76
C VAL A 285 -12.04 -18.58 -15.65
N ILE A 286 -11.27 -17.53 -15.93
CA ILE A 286 -10.44 -16.79 -14.97
C ILE A 286 -11.14 -15.47 -14.70
N ASN A 287 -11.68 -15.31 -13.49
CA ASN A 287 -12.39 -14.08 -13.11
C ASN A 287 -11.43 -13.11 -12.40
N LEU A 288 -11.28 -11.92 -12.97
CA LEU A 288 -10.44 -10.84 -12.43
C LEU A 288 -11.23 -9.77 -11.69
N LYS A 289 -12.57 -9.81 -11.72
CA LYS A 289 -13.41 -8.87 -10.99
C LYS A 289 -13.16 -8.97 -9.47
N GLY A 290 -13.08 -7.83 -8.80
CA GLY A 290 -12.83 -7.78 -7.36
C GLY A 290 -11.38 -8.10 -6.97
N LYS A 291 -10.45 -8.15 -7.93
CA LYS A 291 -9.02 -8.42 -7.68
C LYS A 291 -8.15 -7.18 -7.94
N VAL A 292 -7.09 -7.06 -7.14
CA VAL A 292 -6.01 -6.09 -7.33
C VAL A 292 -4.77 -6.85 -7.78
N ILE A 293 -4.27 -6.56 -8.97
CA ILE A 293 -3.02 -7.12 -9.47
C ILE A 293 -1.90 -6.12 -9.21
N VAL A 294 -0.85 -6.57 -8.52
CA VAL A 294 0.27 -5.73 -8.12
C VAL A 294 1.57 -6.26 -8.73
N PHE A 295 2.10 -5.54 -9.70
CA PHE A 295 3.41 -5.81 -10.28
C PHE A 295 4.49 -5.04 -9.51
N LEU A 296 5.36 -5.77 -8.81
CA LEU A 296 6.45 -5.16 -8.04
C LEU A 296 7.58 -4.63 -8.94
N GLU A 297 7.64 -5.12 -10.17
CA GLU A 297 8.52 -4.70 -11.26
C GLU A 297 7.70 -4.63 -12.55
N PRO A 298 8.07 -3.79 -13.54
CA PRO A 298 7.29 -3.64 -14.75
C PRO A 298 7.23 -4.98 -15.53
N PRO A 299 6.03 -5.42 -15.96
CA PRO A 299 5.86 -6.54 -16.87
C PRO A 299 6.76 -6.44 -18.11
N LYS A 300 7.12 -7.60 -18.66
CA LYS A 300 7.77 -7.66 -19.97
C LYS A 300 6.80 -7.17 -21.06
N PRO A 301 7.30 -6.63 -22.19
CA PRO A 301 6.46 -6.14 -23.30
C PRO A 301 5.38 -7.12 -23.74
N GLU A 302 5.68 -8.42 -23.85
CA GLU A 302 4.73 -9.41 -24.34
C GLU A 302 3.57 -9.66 -23.35
N LEU A 303 3.82 -9.48 -22.05
CA LEU A 303 2.77 -9.54 -21.04
C LEU A 303 1.91 -8.28 -21.07
N TRP A 304 2.46 -7.12 -21.41
CA TRP A 304 1.65 -5.91 -21.62
C TRP A 304 0.65 -6.09 -22.76
N ASP A 305 1.06 -6.69 -23.88
CA ASP A 305 0.14 -6.92 -25.00
C ASP A 305 -1.04 -7.82 -24.61
N LEU A 306 -0.81 -8.79 -23.72
CA LEU A 306 -1.87 -9.61 -23.12
C LEU A 306 -2.77 -8.79 -22.18
N LEU A 307 -2.20 -7.88 -21.39
CA LEU A 307 -2.91 -7.12 -20.35
C LEU A 307 -3.71 -5.94 -20.90
N LYS A 308 -3.26 -5.30 -21.99
CA LYS A 308 -3.85 -4.08 -22.56
C LYS A 308 -5.37 -4.15 -22.76
N PRO A 309 -5.96 -5.22 -23.32
CA PRO A 309 -7.40 -5.29 -23.52
C PRO A 309 -8.21 -5.24 -22.21
N PHE A 310 -7.68 -5.82 -21.13
CA PHE A 310 -8.33 -5.77 -19.83
C PHE A 310 -8.16 -4.42 -19.15
N LEU A 311 -6.97 -3.81 -19.28
CA LEU A 311 -6.69 -2.50 -18.67
C LEU A 311 -7.43 -1.35 -19.37
N SER A 312 -7.91 -1.57 -20.60
CA SER A 312 -8.76 -0.61 -21.34
C SER A 312 -10.25 -0.73 -21.02
N HIS A 313 -10.69 -1.82 -20.41
CA HIS A 313 -12.10 -2.21 -20.30
C HIS A 313 -12.82 -2.44 -21.66
N ASP A 314 -12.11 -2.94 -22.68
CA ASP A 314 -12.64 -3.04 -24.05
C ASP A 314 -13.80 -4.06 -24.17
N LYS A 315 -13.64 -5.24 -23.56
CA LYS A 315 -14.64 -6.32 -23.53
C LYS A 315 -14.60 -7.05 -22.20
N GLU A 316 -15.77 -7.39 -21.66
CA GLU A 316 -15.88 -8.06 -20.36
C GLU A 316 -15.33 -9.49 -20.39
N GLU A 317 -15.42 -10.18 -21.53
CA GLU A 317 -14.87 -11.52 -21.73
C GLU A 317 -13.96 -11.58 -22.94
N ILE A 318 -12.74 -12.10 -22.73
CA ILE A 318 -11.74 -12.28 -23.79
C ILE A 318 -11.25 -13.73 -23.80
N GLU A 319 -11.26 -14.35 -24.97
CA GLU A 319 -10.84 -15.72 -25.20
C GLU A 319 -9.35 -15.82 -25.56
N TYR A 320 -8.66 -16.74 -24.88
CA TYR A 320 -7.26 -17.10 -25.11
C TYR A 320 -7.15 -18.60 -25.32
N PRO A 321 -7.44 -19.11 -26.53
CA PRO A 321 -7.24 -20.50 -26.84
C PRO A 321 -5.74 -20.82 -26.83
N PHE A 322 -5.35 -21.93 -26.19
CA PHE A 322 -4.00 -22.47 -26.32
C PHE A 322 -4.00 -23.99 -26.35
N VAL A 323 -2.95 -24.54 -26.95
CA VAL A 323 -2.77 -25.99 -27.08
C VAL A 323 -1.88 -26.50 -25.96
N GLU A 324 -2.27 -27.60 -25.32
CA GLU A 324 -1.50 -28.28 -24.28
C GLU A 324 -1.46 -29.78 -24.55
N THR A 325 -0.31 -30.41 -24.28
CA THR A 325 -0.17 -31.86 -24.35
C THR A 325 -0.59 -32.47 -23.01
N ASN A 326 -1.69 -33.19 -23.00
CA ASN A 326 -2.18 -33.99 -21.89
C ASN A 326 -1.60 -35.42 -21.99
N PRO A 327 -0.97 -35.99 -20.94
CA PRO A 327 -0.47 -37.36 -20.95
C PRO A 327 -1.52 -38.44 -21.24
N ILE A 328 -2.81 -38.15 -21.02
CA ILE A 328 -3.92 -39.08 -21.19
C ILE A 328 -4.67 -38.84 -22.52
N GLU A 329 -4.88 -37.57 -22.88
CA GLU A 329 -5.77 -37.15 -23.98
C GLU A 329 -4.99 -36.67 -25.23
N GLY A 330 -3.66 -36.65 -25.21
CA GLY A 330 -2.85 -36.17 -26.33
C GLY A 330 -2.84 -34.65 -26.43
N ILE A 331 -2.87 -34.10 -27.65
CA ILE A 331 -2.86 -32.65 -27.89
C ILE A 331 -4.28 -32.11 -27.73
N VAL A 332 -4.52 -31.30 -26.70
CA VAL A 332 -5.86 -30.74 -26.39
C VAL A 332 -5.81 -29.22 -26.49
N THR A 333 -6.79 -28.64 -27.17
CA THR A 333 -6.99 -27.18 -27.17
C THR A 333 -7.82 -26.79 -25.96
N LYS A 334 -7.24 -25.99 -25.06
CA LYS A 334 -7.95 -25.41 -23.93
C LYS A 334 -8.53 -24.04 -24.31
N LYS A 335 -9.86 -23.92 -24.22
CA LYS A 335 -10.57 -22.65 -24.28
C LYS A 335 -10.47 -21.97 -22.92
N VAL A 336 -9.69 -20.90 -22.81
CA VAL A 336 -9.62 -20.09 -21.59
C VAL A 336 -10.28 -18.74 -21.84
N VAL A 337 -11.19 -18.35 -20.95
CA VAL A 337 -11.84 -17.04 -20.96
C VAL A 337 -11.37 -16.27 -19.75
N VAL A 338 -10.86 -15.07 -19.95
CA VAL A 338 -10.63 -14.12 -18.87
C VAL A 338 -11.82 -13.18 -18.80
N ARG A 339 -12.44 -13.09 -17.62
CA ARG A 339 -13.67 -12.34 -17.36
C ARG A 339 -13.44 -11.20 -16.37
N GLY A 340 -13.99 -10.04 -16.68
CA GLY A 340 -13.98 -8.85 -15.85
C GLY A 340 -12.61 -8.16 -15.82
N TRP A 341 -12.55 -7.04 -15.12
CA TRP A 341 -11.39 -6.18 -15.06
C TRP A 341 -10.87 -6.07 -13.62
N PRO A 342 -9.56 -6.23 -13.38
CA PRO A 342 -8.95 -6.01 -12.09
C PRO A 342 -8.60 -4.53 -11.91
N ALA A 343 -8.42 -4.10 -10.66
CA ALA A 343 -7.58 -2.93 -10.40
C ALA A 343 -6.10 -3.32 -10.59
N CYS A 344 -5.29 -2.46 -11.18
CA CYS A 344 -3.90 -2.77 -11.49
C CYS A 344 -2.94 -1.74 -10.88
N ILE A 345 -1.89 -2.21 -10.21
CA ILE A 345 -0.81 -1.38 -9.70
C ILE A 345 0.51 -1.92 -10.25
N PHE A 346 1.37 -1.07 -10.81
CA PHE A 346 2.76 -1.47 -11.10
C PHE A 346 3.76 -0.48 -10.50
N CYS A 347 4.90 -0.99 -10.06
CA CYS A 347 6.06 -0.20 -9.69
C CYS A 347 7.13 -0.32 -10.78
N SER A 348 7.74 0.81 -11.16
CA SER A 348 8.89 0.81 -12.05
C SER A 348 10.03 1.69 -11.52
N ALA A 349 11.25 1.15 -11.63
CA ALA A 349 12.48 1.85 -11.30
C ALA A 349 13.26 2.37 -12.50
N LYS A 350 13.00 1.85 -13.71
CA LYS A 350 13.71 2.20 -14.94
C LYS A 350 12.85 3.14 -15.75
N ASP A 351 13.45 3.95 -16.61
CA ASP A 351 12.66 4.70 -17.57
C ASP A 351 12.30 3.81 -18.77
N GLU A 352 11.03 3.40 -18.85
CA GLU A 352 10.49 2.64 -19.99
C GLU A 352 10.02 3.56 -21.13
N SER A 353 10.21 4.87 -21.04
CA SER A 353 9.75 5.81 -22.07
C SER A 353 10.34 5.59 -23.47
N ASN A 354 11.40 4.79 -23.56
CA ASN A 354 12.00 4.36 -24.82
C ASN A 354 11.32 3.13 -25.44
N TRP A 355 10.39 2.47 -24.75
CA TRP A 355 9.67 1.32 -25.30
C TRP A 355 8.61 1.80 -26.29
N PRO A 356 8.52 1.19 -27.49
CA PRO A 356 7.49 1.55 -28.47
C PRO A 356 6.06 1.46 -27.93
N THR A 357 5.81 0.54 -26.99
CA THR A 357 4.51 0.31 -26.37
C THR A 357 4.22 1.21 -25.16
N TRP A 358 5.20 1.99 -24.67
CA TRP A 358 5.03 2.83 -23.48
C TRP A 358 3.89 3.85 -23.58
N PRO A 359 3.70 4.57 -24.71
CA PRO A 359 2.58 5.51 -24.84
C PRO A 359 1.22 4.84 -24.66
N GLU A 360 1.07 3.58 -25.11
CA GLU A 360 -0.14 2.79 -24.93
C GLU A 360 -0.34 2.31 -23.48
N ILE A 361 0.75 2.07 -22.75
CA ILE A 361 0.68 1.74 -21.32
C ILE A 361 0.26 3.00 -20.55
N VAL A 362 0.96 4.11 -20.74
CA VAL A 362 0.69 5.38 -20.03
C VAL A 362 -0.74 5.89 -20.26
N SER A 363 -1.34 5.62 -21.42
CA SER A 363 -2.74 6.01 -21.67
C SER A 363 -3.76 5.22 -20.84
N ARG A 364 -3.39 4.05 -20.32
CA ARG A 364 -4.23 3.16 -19.50
C ARG A 364 -4.01 3.31 -18.00
N PHE A 365 -2.96 4.02 -17.57
CA PHE A 365 -2.59 4.18 -16.16
C PHE A 365 -2.58 5.66 -15.74
N LEU A 366 -2.86 5.91 -14.46
CA LEU A 366 -2.38 7.10 -13.78
C LEU A 366 -0.91 6.88 -13.42
N ILE A 367 0.00 7.66 -14.00
CA ILE A 367 1.42 7.61 -13.63
C ILE A 367 1.68 8.62 -12.52
N THR A 368 2.22 8.13 -11.41
CA THR A 368 2.56 8.92 -10.22
C THR A 368 3.98 8.60 -9.76
N SER A 369 4.53 9.42 -8.87
CA SER A 369 5.84 9.24 -8.27
C SER A 369 5.76 9.53 -6.77
N PRO A 370 6.46 8.76 -5.91
CA PRO A 370 6.62 9.13 -4.51
C PRO A 370 7.29 10.50 -4.36
N ASN A 371 7.07 11.14 -3.22
CA ASN A 371 7.76 12.37 -2.86
C ASN A 371 9.28 12.13 -2.70
N MET A 372 10.10 13.07 -3.16
CA MET A 372 11.57 13.00 -3.11
C MET A 372 12.13 14.21 -2.34
N ILE A 373 11.66 14.39 -1.11
CA ILE A 373 12.03 15.50 -0.22
C ILE A 373 12.85 15.00 0.96
N GLN A 374 13.78 15.82 1.46
CA GLN A 374 14.65 15.47 2.59
C GLN A 374 13.86 14.98 3.82
N LYS A 375 12.82 15.73 4.21
CA LYS A 375 11.95 15.42 5.35
C LYS A 375 11.37 14.01 5.31
N LYS A 376 11.04 13.50 4.11
CA LYS A 376 10.56 12.12 3.94
C LYS A 376 11.61 11.11 4.38
N TYR A 377 12.86 11.28 3.94
CA TYR A 377 13.93 10.34 4.26
C TYR A 377 14.28 10.39 5.76
N GLU A 378 14.28 11.58 6.36
CA GLU A 378 14.49 11.76 7.81
C GLU A 378 13.43 11.02 8.63
N GLU A 379 12.15 11.25 8.34
CA GLU A 379 11.04 10.57 9.03
C GLU A 379 11.04 9.05 8.76
N SER A 380 11.43 8.62 7.55
CA SER A 380 11.58 7.20 7.21
C SER A 380 12.72 6.53 7.97
N ASN A 381 13.85 7.22 8.15
CA ASN A 381 14.97 6.73 8.95
C ASN A 381 14.58 6.61 10.43
N SER A 382 13.87 7.61 10.96
CA SER A 382 13.33 7.59 12.32
C SER A 382 12.36 6.42 12.52
N LEU A 383 11.40 6.23 11.61
CA LEU A 383 10.48 5.09 11.65
C LEU A 383 11.22 3.75 11.59
N THR A 384 12.25 3.64 10.74
CA THR A 384 13.07 2.43 10.64
C THR A 384 13.83 2.15 11.94
N ALA A 385 14.41 3.18 12.54
CA ALA A 385 15.09 3.08 13.83
C ALA A 385 14.12 2.61 14.92
N GLN A 386 12.95 3.25 15.04
CA GLN A 386 11.90 2.86 15.98
C GLN A 386 11.45 1.40 15.76
N THR A 387 11.19 1.02 14.51
CA THR A 387 10.72 -0.33 14.15
C THR A 387 11.77 -1.40 14.47
N LYS A 388 13.07 -1.11 14.37
CA LYS A 388 14.14 -2.08 14.59
C LYS A 388 14.67 -2.11 16.02
N SER A 389 14.61 -0.99 16.75
CA SER A 389 15.22 -0.85 18.08
C SER A 389 14.23 -0.96 19.24
N LEU A 390 12.97 -0.59 19.05
CA LEU A 390 11.99 -0.60 20.14
C LEU A 390 11.44 -2.02 20.38
N PRO A 391 11.07 -2.38 21.62
CA PRO A 391 10.25 -3.55 21.92
C PRO A 391 8.85 -3.47 21.30
N SER A 392 8.19 -4.61 21.07
CA SER A 392 6.87 -4.69 20.42
C SER A 392 5.79 -3.87 21.14
N PHE A 393 5.74 -3.89 22.48
CA PHE A 393 4.75 -3.12 23.24
C PHE A 393 4.89 -1.61 23.02
N ILE A 394 6.11 -1.08 22.93
CA ILE A 394 6.34 0.34 22.64
C ILE A 394 5.93 0.67 21.20
N LYS A 395 6.19 -0.21 20.23
CA LYS A 395 5.76 0.01 18.83
C LYS A 395 4.24 0.15 18.71
N GLN A 396 3.48 -0.63 19.47
CA GLN A 396 2.03 -0.55 19.47
C GLN A 396 1.52 0.83 19.94
N HIS A 397 2.25 1.50 20.84
CA HIS A 397 1.89 2.84 21.30
C HIS A 397 2.40 3.97 20.38
N VAL A 398 3.63 3.83 19.86
CA VAL A 398 4.33 4.92 19.15
C VAL A 398 4.05 4.92 17.65
N ILE A 399 3.90 3.75 17.03
CA ILE A 399 3.76 3.62 15.58
C ILE A 399 2.30 3.34 15.22
N ILE A 400 1.83 2.13 15.49
CA ILE A 400 0.46 1.66 15.25
C ILE A 400 0.24 0.38 16.06
N SER A 401 -0.91 0.27 16.72
CA SER A 401 -1.28 -0.89 17.51
C SER A 401 -1.95 -1.98 16.66
N ASP A 402 -1.90 -3.22 17.15
CA ASP A 402 -2.58 -4.35 16.49
C ASP A 402 -4.11 -4.13 16.46
N SER A 403 -4.66 -3.49 17.49
CA SER A 403 -6.09 -3.12 17.54
C SER A 403 -6.49 -2.13 16.46
N GLU A 404 -5.66 -1.12 16.19
CA GLU A 404 -5.88 -0.16 15.10
C GLU A 404 -5.76 -0.82 13.73
N ILE A 405 -4.81 -1.74 13.56
CA ILE A 405 -4.67 -2.53 12.32
C ILE A 405 -5.92 -3.36 12.06
N GLU A 406 -6.42 -4.08 13.07
CA GLU A 406 -7.62 -4.89 12.93
C GLU A 406 -8.88 -4.04 12.71
N LEU A 407 -8.99 -2.87 13.35
CA LEU A 407 -10.07 -1.92 13.09
C LEU A 407 -10.01 -1.40 11.64
N ALA A 408 -8.82 -1.06 11.13
CA ALA A 408 -8.64 -0.62 9.75
C ALA A 408 -9.01 -1.72 8.74
N LYS A 409 -8.64 -2.98 9.00
CA LYS A 409 -9.08 -4.13 8.17
C LYS A 409 -10.59 -4.30 8.18
N LYS A 410 -11.24 -4.12 9.35
CA LYS A 410 -12.72 -4.15 9.44
C LYS A 410 -13.36 -3.04 8.63
N CYS A 411 -12.81 -1.82 8.68
CA CYS A 411 -13.23 -0.70 7.85
C CYS A 411 -13.14 -1.04 6.36
N VAL A 412 -12.00 -1.60 5.90
CA VAL A 412 -11.84 -2.01 4.49
C VAL A 412 -12.90 -3.04 4.09
N ARG A 413 -13.16 -4.06 4.92
CA ARG A 413 -14.21 -5.06 4.64
C ARG A 413 -15.61 -4.43 4.57
N HIS A 414 -15.92 -3.48 5.46
CA HIS A 414 -17.18 -2.73 5.41
C HIS A 414 -17.33 -1.96 4.09
N LEU A 415 -16.30 -1.21 3.71
CA LEU A 415 -16.26 -0.44 2.47
C LEU A 415 -16.42 -1.34 1.22
N ILE A 416 -15.69 -2.46 1.17
CA ILE A 416 -15.83 -3.45 0.09
C ILE A 416 -17.27 -3.99 0.04
N ARG A 417 -17.85 -4.34 1.19
CA ARG A 417 -19.23 -4.84 1.25
C ARG A 417 -20.23 -3.81 0.72
N GLN A 418 -20.07 -2.55 1.11
CA GLN A 418 -20.91 -1.44 0.63
C GLN A 418 -20.84 -1.32 -0.90
N LEU A 419 -19.63 -1.33 -1.46
CA LEU A 419 -19.45 -1.28 -2.92
C LEU A 419 -20.13 -2.48 -3.60
N GLN A 420 -19.96 -3.70 -3.08
CA GLN A 420 -20.55 -4.91 -3.66
C GLN A 420 -22.08 -4.97 -3.56
N THR A 421 -22.68 -4.33 -2.55
CA THR A 421 -24.14 -4.34 -2.34
C THR A 421 -24.87 -3.19 -3.02
N ASN A 422 -24.20 -2.04 -3.17
CA ASN A 422 -24.82 -0.87 -3.77
C ASN A 422 -24.79 -1.00 -5.30
N ASN A 423 -25.93 -0.77 -5.93
CA ASN A 423 -25.94 -0.51 -7.38
C ASN A 423 -25.11 0.76 -7.54
N HIS A 424 -23.97 0.71 -8.24
CA HIS A 424 -22.96 1.79 -8.34
C HIS A 424 -23.47 3.08 -9.03
N GLU A 425 -24.74 3.43 -8.88
CA GLU A 425 -25.35 4.63 -9.39
C GLU A 425 -24.81 5.84 -8.63
N LEU A 426 -23.98 6.58 -9.33
CA LEU A 426 -23.38 7.81 -8.90
C LEU A 426 -23.91 8.94 -9.77
N TRP A 427 -24.32 10.04 -9.13
CA TRP A 427 -24.57 11.29 -9.81
C TRP A 427 -23.51 12.31 -9.42
N ILE A 428 -22.90 12.94 -10.44
CA ILE A 428 -21.96 14.06 -10.28
C ILE A 428 -22.67 15.32 -10.80
N PRO A 429 -23.34 16.11 -9.93
CA PRO A 429 -24.21 17.21 -10.37
C PRO A 429 -23.48 18.30 -11.16
N TYR A 430 -22.19 18.47 -10.87
CA TYR A 430 -21.32 19.47 -11.52
C TYR A 430 -20.49 18.89 -12.68
N GLY A 431 -20.78 17.65 -13.12
CA GLY A 431 -19.97 16.94 -14.11
C GLY A 431 -19.86 17.68 -15.46
N GLU A 432 -20.97 18.25 -15.94
CA GLU A 432 -20.98 19.01 -17.21
C GLU A 432 -20.12 20.27 -17.12
N TYR A 433 -20.33 21.10 -16.09
CA TYR A 433 -19.54 22.31 -15.85
C TYR A 433 -18.05 22.01 -15.66
N LEU A 434 -17.71 20.91 -14.98
CA LEU A 434 -16.33 20.47 -14.83
C LEU A 434 -15.73 20.07 -16.18
N GLY A 435 -16.49 19.35 -17.01
CA GLY A 435 -16.06 18.99 -18.36
C GLY A 435 -15.74 20.20 -19.23
N GLU A 436 -16.57 21.26 -19.15
CA GLU A 436 -16.35 22.52 -19.86
C GLU A 436 -15.15 23.32 -19.33
N ALA A 437 -14.88 23.26 -18.03
CA ALA A 437 -13.78 23.99 -17.40
C ALA A 437 -12.40 23.34 -17.62
N LEU A 438 -12.35 22.05 -17.96
CA LEU A 438 -11.11 21.34 -18.23
C LEU A 438 -10.55 21.68 -19.61
N LYS A 439 -9.22 21.70 -19.72
CA LYS A 439 -8.54 21.92 -21.00
C LYS A 439 -8.90 20.82 -22.00
N ALA A 440 -8.96 21.17 -23.28
CA ALA A 440 -9.37 20.26 -24.35
C ALA A 440 -8.58 20.46 -25.66
N GLU A 441 -7.31 20.89 -25.56
CA GLU A 441 -6.51 21.26 -26.72
C GLU A 441 -5.78 20.05 -27.33
N LYS A 442 -5.45 19.05 -26.50
CA LYS A 442 -4.63 17.90 -26.89
C LYS A 442 -5.06 16.61 -26.19
N GLY A 443 -4.64 15.47 -26.74
CA GLY A 443 -4.97 14.14 -26.18
C GLY A 443 -4.46 13.89 -24.75
N THR A 444 -3.46 14.64 -24.27
CA THR A 444 -3.07 14.62 -22.85
C THR A 444 -4.13 15.26 -21.95
N ASP A 445 -4.84 16.29 -22.42
CA ASP A 445 -5.88 16.97 -21.64
C ASP A 445 -7.11 16.07 -21.49
N SER A 446 -7.52 15.39 -22.56
CA SER A 446 -8.60 14.38 -22.51
C SER A 446 -8.26 13.23 -21.55
N ARG A 447 -6.99 12.78 -21.51
CA ARG A 447 -6.52 11.79 -20.54
C ARG A 447 -6.57 12.31 -19.10
N ALA A 448 -6.19 13.57 -18.88
CA ALA A 448 -6.28 14.21 -17.57
C ALA A 448 -7.73 14.28 -17.09
N ALA A 449 -8.65 14.72 -17.96
CA ALA A 449 -10.08 14.76 -17.66
C ALA A 449 -10.61 13.36 -17.28
N LYS A 450 -10.30 12.34 -18.08
CA LYS A 450 -10.69 10.95 -17.78
C LYS A 450 -10.20 10.50 -16.40
N ARG A 451 -8.95 10.80 -16.05
CA ARG A 451 -8.37 10.46 -14.74
C ARG A 451 -9.11 11.16 -13.58
N ILE A 452 -9.43 12.45 -13.73
CA ILE A 452 -10.20 13.20 -12.71
C ILE A 452 -11.57 12.54 -12.51
N PHE A 453 -12.29 12.26 -13.60
CA PHE A 453 -13.59 11.60 -13.52
C PHE A 453 -13.52 10.19 -12.94
N SER A 454 -12.47 9.43 -13.24
CA SER A 454 -12.26 8.11 -12.63
C SER A 454 -12.10 8.18 -11.10
N PHE A 455 -11.41 9.20 -10.56
CA PHE A 455 -11.37 9.41 -9.11
C PHE A 455 -12.69 9.95 -8.54
N LEU A 456 -13.36 10.85 -9.27
CA LEU A 456 -14.70 11.31 -8.92
C LEU A 456 -15.75 10.20 -8.94
N ASN A 457 -15.51 9.11 -9.67
CA ASN A 457 -16.36 7.93 -9.62
C ASN A 457 -16.14 7.11 -8.34
N VAL A 458 -14.88 6.85 -7.97
CA VAL A 458 -14.59 5.96 -6.83
C VAL A 458 -14.70 6.65 -5.47
N ILE A 459 -14.27 7.91 -5.33
CA ILE A 459 -14.20 8.59 -4.01
C ILE A 459 -15.58 8.69 -3.35
N PRO A 460 -16.64 9.19 -4.03
CA PRO A 460 -17.95 9.31 -3.41
C PRO A 460 -18.59 7.94 -3.15
N LEU A 461 -18.31 6.94 -4.00
CA LEU A 461 -18.82 5.57 -3.81
C LEU A 461 -18.18 4.91 -2.58
N VAL A 462 -16.87 5.07 -2.39
CA VAL A 462 -16.18 4.59 -1.19
C VAL A 462 -16.67 5.34 0.04
N LYS A 463 -16.94 6.64 -0.07
CA LYS A 463 -17.45 7.47 1.03
C LYS A 463 -18.98 7.56 1.06
N ALA A 464 -19.71 6.62 0.47
CA ALA A 464 -21.15 6.74 0.25
C ALA A 464 -21.99 6.94 1.53
N ASP A 465 -21.50 6.47 2.68
CA ASP A 465 -22.15 6.67 3.99
C ASP A 465 -22.07 8.13 4.47
N LEU A 466 -21.11 8.91 3.95
CA LEU A 466 -20.90 10.33 4.24
C LEU A 466 -21.46 11.24 3.14
N ARG A 467 -22.15 10.67 2.14
CA ARG A 467 -22.61 11.42 0.97
C ARG A 467 -24.13 11.50 0.95
N PRO A 468 -24.69 12.61 0.42
CA PRO A 468 -26.11 12.68 0.16
C PRO A 468 -26.53 11.55 -0.79
N LYS A 469 -27.71 10.97 -0.53
CA LYS A 469 -28.34 9.96 -1.39
C LYS A 469 -29.61 10.55 -1.99
N LEU A 470 -29.78 10.38 -3.29
CA LEU A 470 -31.01 10.73 -3.99
C LEU A 470 -31.77 9.45 -4.33
N THR A 471 -32.98 9.31 -3.79
CA THR A 471 -33.85 8.16 -4.08
C THR A 471 -35.00 8.58 -4.98
N ILE A 472 -35.05 8.02 -6.18
CA ILE A 472 -36.17 8.17 -7.11
C ILE A 472 -37.17 7.06 -6.82
N THR A 473 -38.17 7.37 -6.01
CA THR A 473 -39.18 6.43 -5.50
C THR A 473 -39.93 5.68 -6.59
N LYS A 474 -40.24 6.33 -7.71
CA LYS A 474 -41.00 5.75 -8.83
C LYS A 474 -40.28 4.57 -9.51
N ASN A 475 -38.94 4.58 -9.50
CA ASN A 475 -38.13 3.59 -10.19
C ASN A 475 -37.30 2.73 -9.22
N HIS A 476 -37.46 2.94 -7.91
CA HIS A 476 -36.66 2.30 -6.85
C HIS A 476 -35.13 2.45 -7.05
N ILE A 477 -34.73 3.57 -7.65
CA ILE A 477 -33.34 3.95 -7.92
C ILE A 477 -32.84 4.75 -6.72
N THR A 478 -31.69 4.39 -6.17
CA THR A 478 -30.99 5.18 -5.14
C THR A 478 -29.57 5.43 -5.62
N MET A 479 -29.23 6.71 -5.81
CA MET A 479 -27.91 7.12 -6.27
C MET A 479 -27.17 7.87 -5.17
N THR A 480 -25.86 7.66 -5.12
CA THR A 480 -24.95 8.49 -4.32
C THR A 480 -24.71 9.79 -5.07
N VAL A 481 -24.67 10.92 -4.37
CA VAL A 481 -24.44 12.23 -4.98
C VAL A 481 -23.05 12.74 -4.60
N ALA A 482 -22.20 12.97 -5.61
CA ALA A 482 -20.88 13.56 -5.41
C ALA A 482 -20.96 15.01 -4.95
N THR A 483 -20.04 15.40 -4.09
CA THR A 483 -19.94 16.73 -3.48
C THR A 483 -18.67 17.44 -3.92
N LEU A 484 -18.56 18.75 -3.68
CA LEU A 484 -17.34 19.50 -3.98
C LEU A 484 -16.12 19.04 -3.17
N GLU A 485 -16.33 18.39 -2.02
CA GLU A 485 -15.25 17.76 -1.25
C GLU A 485 -14.61 16.62 -2.04
N ASP A 486 -15.41 15.83 -2.75
CA ASP A 486 -14.92 14.75 -3.62
C ASP A 486 -14.09 15.31 -4.77
N LEU A 487 -14.53 16.44 -5.35
CA LEU A 487 -13.76 17.16 -6.37
C LEU A 487 -12.44 17.67 -5.82
N ASN A 488 -12.46 18.33 -4.66
CA ASN A 488 -11.23 18.82 -4.03
C ASN A 488 -10.25 17.67 -3.75
N GLU A 489 -10.74 16.54 -3.25
CA GLU A 489 -9.91 15.36 -3.02
C GLU A 489 -9.37 14.80 -4.34
N ALA A 490 -10.22 14.59 -5.35
CA ALA A 490 -9.82 14.10 -6.67
C ALA A 490 -8.74 15.00 -7.29
N LEU A 491 -8.93 16.32 -7.28
CA LEU A 491 -7.95 17.29 -7.80
C LEU A 491 -6.65 17.26 -6.99
N SER A 492 -6.73 17.15 -5.65
CA SER A 492 -5.53 17.10 -4.78
C SER A 492 -4.65 15.88 -5.04
N ILE A 493 -5.24 14.76 -5.47
CA ILE A 493 -4.50 13.53 -5.77
C ILE A 493 -4.22 13.35 -7.27
N THR A 494 -4.78 14.18 -8.15
CA THR A 494 -4.54 14.13 -9.62
C THR A 494 -3.70 15.28 -10.16
N GLN A 495 -3.09 16.10 -9.28
CA GLN A 495 -2.34 17.33 -9.64
C GLN A 495 -1.26 17.13 -10.72
N ASN A 496 -0.78 15.91 -10.94
CA ASN A 496 0.11 15.58 -12.05
C ASN A 496 -0.66 15.13 -13.32
N TYR A 497 -1.41 16.06 -13.91
CA TYR A 497 -2.32 15.81 -15.03
C TYR A 497 -1.61 15.20 -16.26
N ALA A 498 -0.37 15.60 -16.53
CA ALA A 498 0.42 15.11 -17.66
C ALA A 498 0.84 13.64 -17.50
N GLY A 499 0.82 13.09 -16.28
CA GLY A 499 1.37 11.77 -15.98
C GLY A 499 2.91 11.72 -16.12
N ILE A 500 3.58 12.87 -16.04
CA ILE A 500 5.05 12.96 -16.10
C ILE A 500 5.56 12.95 -14.66
N PRO A 501 6.39 11.98 -14.24
CA PRO A 501 6.89 11.91 -12.86
C PRO A 501 7.46 13.22 -12.32
N THR A 502 7.25 13.50 -11.03
CA THR A 502 7.56 14.80 -10.42
C THR A 502 9.04 15.17 -10.55
N ASN A 503 9.95 14.21 -10.43
CA ASN A 503 11.39 14.43 -10.65
C ASN A 503 11.70 14.91 -12.07
N LYS A 504 10.97 14.43 -13.08
CA LYS A 504 11.16 14.85 -14.48
C LYS A 504 10.57 16.23 -14.72
N MET A 505 9.45 16.55 -14.06
CA MET A 505 8.88 17.89 -14.08
C MET A 505 9.78 18.91 -13.36
N ASP A 506 10.34 18.56 -12.20
CA ASP A 506 11.33 19.40 -11.51
C ASP A 506 12.60 19.60 -12.36
N PHE A 507 13.07 18.56 -13.06
CA PHE A 507 14.15 18.70 -14.03
C PHE A 507 13.77 19.68 -15.16
N PHE A 508 12.60 19.51 -15.76
CA PHE A 508 12.12 20.42 -16.81
C PHE A 508 12.07 21.87 -16.33
N LYS A 509 11.51 22.12 -15.15
CA LYS A 509 11.36 23.47 -14.59
C LYS A 509 12.70 24.10 -14.23
N TYR A 510 13.53 23.39 -13.48
CA TYR A 510 14.67 24.00 -12.77
C TYR A 510 16.03 23.72 -13.42
N ASP A 511 16.20 22.57 -14.07
CA ASP A 511 17.48 22.18 -14.68
C ASP A 511 17.53 22.53 -16.17
N LEU A 512 16.37 22.61 -16.83
CA LEU A 512 16.23 22.94 -18.25
C LEU A 512 15.64 24.33 -18.47
N TYR A 513 14.37 24.56 -18.12
CA TYR A 513 13.66 25.80 -18.46
C TYR A 513 14.29 27.03 -17.81
N ARG A 514 14.57 26.96 -16.50
CA ARG A 514 15.26 28.05 -15.78
C ARG A 514 16.60 28.37 -16.43
N LEU A 515 17.44 27.36 -16.66
CA LEU A 515 18.77 27.51 -17.27
C LEU A 515 18.67 28.10 -18.68
N TYR A 516 17.71 27.62 -19.48
CA TYR A 516 17.44 28.14 -20.81
C TYR A 516 17.08 29.63 -20.76
N LYS A 517 16.18 30.02 -19.86
CA LYS A 517 15.72 31.40 -19.70
C LYS A 517 16.81 32.33 -19.18
N THR A 518 17.67 31.87 -18.27
CA THR A 518 18.70 32.72 -17.64
C THR A 518 19.97 32.82 -18.47
N GLU A 519 20.37 31.76 -19.16
CA GLU A 519 21.71 31.68 -19.78
C GLU A 519 21.67 31.51 -21.30
N LYS A 520 20.58 31.02 -21.89
CA LYS A 520 20.55 30.58 -23.30
C LYS A 520 19.40 31.12 -24.14
N LEU A 521 18.66 32.13 -23.65
CA LEU A 521 17.47 32.67 -24.34
C LEU A 521 17.78 33.17 -25.77
N ASN A 522 19.02 33.56 -26.04
CA ASN A 522 19.52 34.03 -27.34
C ASN A 522 20.53 33.08 -28.00
N GLU A 523 20.70 31.87 -27.48
CA GLU A 523 21.63 30.87 -28.00
C GLU A 523 20.91 29.72 -28.72
N ASP A 524 21.70 28.84 -29.31
CA ASP A 524 21.26 27.69 -30.07
C ASP A 524 20.49 26.67 -29.21
N GLY A 525 20.66 26.63 -27.89
CA GLY A 525 19.91 25.75 -26.99
C GLY A 525 20.79 25.10 -25.93
N LEU A 526 20.23 24.19 -25.12
CA LEU A 526 20.97 23.52 -24.05
C LEU A 526 21.52 22.17 -24.49
N THR A 527 22.74 21.85 -24.06
CA THR A 527 23.32 20.51 -24.21
C THR A 527 22.98 19.62 -23.02
N THR A 528 23.04 18.29 -23.22
CA THR A 528 22.90 17.32 -22.11
C THR A 528 23.97 17.46 -21.03
N LYS A 529 25.13 18.04 -21.36
CA LYS A 529 26.22 18.27 -20.42
C LYS A 529 25.88 19.44 -19.48
N GLU A 530 25.39 20.55 -20.01
CA GLU A 530 24.95 21.70 -19.20
C GLU A 530 23.79 21.30 -18.28
N MET A 531 22.80 20.57 -18.80
CA MET A 531 21.70 20.04 -17.99
C MET A 531 22.17 19.04 -16.92
N SER A 532 23.21 18.24 -17.20
CA SER A 532 23.82 17.33 -16.22
C SER A 532 24.46 18.09 -15.05
N GLU A 533 25.16 19.18 -15.34
CA GLU A 533 25.80 20.03 -14.33
C GLU A 533 24.76 20.73 -13.47
N ALA A 534 23.72 21.33 -14.08
CA ALA A 534 22.60 21.93 -13.37
C ALA A 534 21.86 20.93 -12.48
N HIS A 535 21.60 19.72 -13.00
CA HIS A 535 20.97 18.65 -12.22
C HIS A 535 21.80 18.23 -11.01
N LYS A 536 23.12 18.13 -11.17
CA LYS A 536 24.05 17.80 -10.08
C LYS A 536 24.08 18.90 -9.02
N LEU A 537 24.04 20.17 -9.41
CA LEU A 537 23.98 21.29 -8.48
C LEU A 537 22.71 21.25 -7.63
N ARG A 538 21.55 21.00 -8.26
CA ARG A 538 20.27 20.97 -7.54
C ARG A 538 20.09 19.75 -6.65
N THR A 539 20.50 18.57 -7.13
CA THR A 539 20.18 17.28 -6.47
C THR A 539 21.35 16.66 -5.72
N GLY A 540 22.57 17.17 -5.91
CA GLY A 540 23.81 16.52 -5.46
C GLY A 540 24.17 15.24 -6.24
N ARG A 541 23.30 14.76 -7.14
CA ARG A 541 23.49 13.50 -7.89
C ARG A 541 24.03 13.77 -9.28
N SER A 542 25.14 13.11 -9.63
CA SER A 542 25.73 13.21 -10.96
C SER A 542 25.05 12.23 -11.92
N MET A 543 24.59 12.73 -13.07
CA MET A 543 24.07 11.90 -14.18
C MET A 543 24.89 12.18 -15.44
N ASN A 544 25.28 11.15 -16.19
CA ASN A 544 25.96 11.38 -17.47
C ASN A 544 24.97 11.82 -18.57
N SER A 545 25.48 12.30 -19.70
CA SER A 545 24.67 12.78 -20.83
C SER A 545 23.66 11.75 -21.35
N ASP A 546 24.03 10.47 -21.42
CA ASP A 546 23.13 9.41 -21.89
C ASP A 546 22.02 9.12 -20.88
N ALA A 547 22.32 9.20 -19.58
CA ALA A 547 21.35 9.04 -18.51
C ALA A 547 20.35 10.21 -18.46
N ILE A 548 20.79 11.46 -18.63
CA ILE A 548 19.92 12.64 -18.77
C ILE A 548 18.98 12.44 -19.96
N ARG A 549 19.54 12.06 -21.12
CA ARG A 549 18.77 11.87 -22.35
C ARG A 549 17.71 10.77 -22.21
N LYS A 550 18.12 9.58 -21.75
CA LYS A 550 17.25 8.41 -21.65
C LYS A 550 16.24 8.48 -20.52
N SER A 551 16.61 9.05 -19.37
CA SER A 551 15.81 8.96 -18.14
C SER A 551 14.97 10.20 -17.85
N LEU A 552 15.27 11.34 -18.48
CA LEU A 552 14.60 12.62 -18.24
C LEU A 552 14.06 13.23 -19.54
N LEU A 553 14.90 13.35 -20.59
CA LEU A 553 14.50 14.07 -21.81
C LEU A 553 13.51 13.31 -22.69
N TYR A 554 13.67 11.99 -22.88
CA TYR A 554 12.77 11.23 -23.77
C TYR A 554 11.30 11.37 -23.42
N GLU A 555 10.92 11.28 -22.14
CA GLU A 555 9.53 11.45 -21.76
C GLU A 555 9.04 12.89 -21.93
N LEU A 556 9.89 13.89 -21.68
CA LEU A 556 9.55 15.29 -21.92
C LEU A 556 9.32 15.57 -23.42
N MET A 557 10.15 15.00 -24.30
CA MET A 557 9.99 15.11 -25.75
C MET A 557 8.72 14.38 -26.24
N ASN A 558 8.48 13.16 -25.77
CA ASN A 558 7.27 12.39 -26.11
C ASN A 558 5.97 13.11 -25.72
N ASN A 559 6.02 14.00 -24.72
CA ASN A 559 4.88 14.80 -24.26
C ASN A 559 4.90 16.25 -24.77
N GLY A 560 5.83 16.61 -25.68
CA GLY A 560 5.91 17.94 -26.30
C GLY A 560 6.36 19.07 -25.37
N TYR A 561 7.12 18.76 -24.31
CA TYR A 561 7.70 19.77 -23.41
C TYR A 561 9.04 20.29 -23.92
N VAL A 562 9.78 19.46 -24.66
CA VAL A 562 11.14 19.74 -25.11
C VAL A 562 11.26 19.30 -26.57
N GLU A 563 12.02 20.07 -27.35
CA GLU A 563 12.41 19.71 -28.72
C GLU A 563 13.91 19.41 -28.78
N GLU A 564 14.30 18.41 -29.59
CA GLU A 564 15.70 18.09 -29.91
C GLU A 564 16.04 18.56 -31.32
N GLU A 565 17.11 19.31 -31.45
CA GLU A 565 17.65 19.78 -32.72
C GLU A 565 19.16 19.52 -32.84
N ASP A 566 19.67 19.57 -34.07
CA ASP A 566 21.11 19.65 -34.31
C ASP A 566 21.58 21.08 -34.06
N SER A 567 22.70 21.23 -33.35
CA SER A 567 23.27 22.57 -33.13
C SER A 567 23.68 23.21 -34.46
N ALA A 568 23.23 24.44 -34.68
CA ALA A 568 23.70 25.35 -35.71
C ALA A 568 25.22 25.63 -35.59
N ILE A 569 25.81 25.56 -34.40
CA ILE A 569 27.25 25.77 -34.15
C ILE A 569 28.08 24.50 -34.42
N ASP A 570 27.68 23.35 -33.89
CA ASP A 570 28.34 22.05 -34.14
C ASP A 570 27.28 20.98 -34.43
N LYS A 571 27.03 20.70 -35.71
CA LYS A 571 26.00 19.75 -36.18
C LYS A 571 26.16 18.31 -35.65
N ARG A 572 27.30 17.98 -35.01
CA ARG A 572 27.49 16.68 -34.34
C ARG A 572 26.87 16.64 -32.94
N ARG A 573 26.45 17.78 -32.41
CA ARG A 573 25.88 17.93 -31.07
C ARG A 573 24.38 18.14 -31.17
N LYS A 574 23.67 17.46 -30.27
CA LYS A 574 22.25 17.68 -30.03
C LYS A 574 22.05 18.77 -28.98
N ILE A 575 21.10 19.64 -29.25
CA ILE A 575 20.65 20.73 -28.38
C ILE A 575 19.16 20.56 -28.10
N TYR A 576 18.74 21.08 -26.96
CA TYR A 576 17.39 20.90 -26.44
C TYR A 576 16.79 22.26 -26.07
N ARG A 577 15.53 22.49 -26.45
CA ARG A 577 14.80 23.74 -26.17
C ARG A 577 13.46 23.44 -25.51
N PRO A 578 13.03 24.20 -24.48
CA PRO A 578 11.70 24.06 -23.93
C PRO A 578 10.66 24.61 -24.90
N LEU A 579 9.57 23.85 -25.12
CA LEU A 579 8.42 24.27 -25.92
C LEU A 579 7.31 24.93 -25.09
N LEU A 580 7.39 24.80 -23.76
CA LEU A 580 6.38 25.28 -22.82
C LEU A 580 7.03 26.16 -21.75
N GLU A 581 6.29 27.17 -21.28
CA GLU A 581 6.65 27.97 -20.10
C GLU A 581 5.94 27.39 -18.87
N PRO A 582 6.68 26.76 -17.93
CA PRO A 582 6.10 26.28 -16.69
C PRO A 582 5.97 27.40 -15.65
N GLU A 583 4.99 27.26 -14.77
CA GLU A 583 4.95 28.03 -13.53
C GLU A 583 6.03 27.51 -12.56
N LEU A 584 6.91 28.42 -12.13
CA LEU A 584 8.00 28.14 -11.20
C LEU A 584 7.55 28.41 -9.76
N ASP A 585 7.85 27.48 -8.84
CA ASP A 585 7.61 27.69 -7.42
C ASP A 585 8.57 28.78 -6.91
N PRO A 586 8.04 29.91 -6.36
CA PRO A 586 8.88 31.01 -5.89
C PRO A 586 9.85 30.62 -4.78
N GLU A 587 9.49 29.70 -3.89
CA GLU A 587 10.33 29.27 -2.77
C GLU A 587 11.47 28.38 -3.28
N LYS A 588 11.15 27.32 -4.03
CA LYS A 588 12.18 26.46 -4.65
C LYS A 588 13.11 27.24 -5.58
N ASN A 589 12.58 28.20 -6.35
CA ASN A 589 13.40 29.00 -7.26
C ASN A 589 14.38 29.92 -6.51
N LYS A 590 14.00 30.44 -5.33
CA LYS A 590 14.89 31.20 -4.45
C LYS A 590 15.97 30.33 -3.83
N GLU A 591 15.63 29.14 -3.33
CA GLU A 591 16.61 28.19 -2.80
C GLU A 591 17.68 27.85 -3.84
N ILE A 592 17.26 27.52 -5.07
CA ILE A 592 18.18 27.17 -6.17
C ILE A 592 19.04 28.36 -6.60
N ALA A 593 18.50 29.58 -6.58
CA ALA A 593 19.30 30.79 -6.78
C ALA A 593 20.35 31.00 -5.68
N GLY A 594 20.06 30.56 -4.45
CA GLY A 594 20.99 30.59 -3.31
C GLY A 594 22.09 29.52 -3.36
N ILE A 595 21.87 28.37 -4.02
CA ILE A 595 22.87 27.29 -4.18
C ILE A 595 24.12 27.78 -4.95
N ASN A 596 23.98 28.82 -5.78
CA ASN A 596 25.12 29.47 -6.44
C ASN A 596 26.07 30.22 -5.48
N GLN A 597 25.75 30.30 -4.18
CA GLN A 597 26.60 30.88 -3.14
C GLN A 597 27.10 29.79 -2.18
N SER A 598 28.16 29.09 -2.61
CA SER A 598 29.08 28.25 -1.82
C SER A 598 28.52 26.97 -1.15
N PRO A 599 29.30 25.87 -1.12
CA PRO A 599 28.86 24.62 -0.50
C PRO A 599 28.98 24.70 1.03
N GLN A 600 27.86 24.58 1.73
CA GLN A 600 27.83 24.36 3.18
C GLN A 600 28.01 22.88 3.50
N PHE A 601 29.26 22.40 3.55
CA PHE A 601 29.56 21.14 4.23
C PHE A 601 30.96 21.17 4.85
N ILE A 602 31.07 21.79 6.04
CA ILE A 602 31.92 21.32 7.14
C ILE A 602 31.21 21.72 8.45
N THR A 603 30.41 20.82 9.03
CA THR A 603 30.05 20.93 10.45
C THR A 603 31.14 20.20 11.23
N THR A 604 32.14 20.95 11.68
CA THR A 604 33.07 20.48 12.72
C THR A 604 32.28 20.22 13.99
N PHE A 605 32.28 18.97 14.46
CA PHE A 605 31.95 18.67 15.85
C PHE A 605 32.97 19.39 16.74
N SER A 606 32.55 20.49 17.36
CA SER A 606 33.26 21.06 18.50
C SER A 606 32.69 20.40 19.75
N ASN A 607 33.47 19.50 20.34
CA ASN A 607 33.22 19.05 21.71
C ASN A 607 33.52 20.23 22.64
N ASN A 608 32.48 20.92 23.09
CA ASN A 608 32.59 21.82 24.23
C ASN A 608 32.46 20.99 25.51
N THR A 609 33.60 20.50 25.99
CA THR A 609 33.84 20.23 27.40
C THR A 609 34.98 21.14 27.83
N THR A 610 34.66 22.08 28.73
CA THR A 610 35.53 22.91 29.61
C THR A 610 36.95 23.21 29.16
#